data_AF-A0A813B2L7-F1
#
_entry.id   AF-A0A813B2L7-F1
#
_cell.length_a   1.000
_cell.length_b   1.000
_cell.length_c   1.000
_cell.angle_alpha   90.00
_cell.angle_beta   90.00
_cell.angle_gamma   90.00
#
_symmetry.space_group_name_H-M   'P 1'
#
loop_
_entity.id
_entity.type
_entity.pdbx_description
1 polymer ?
#
loop_
_entity_poly.entity_id
_entity_poly.type
_entity_poly.pdbx_seq_one_letter_code
_entity_poly.pdbx_strand_id
1 'polypeptide(L)'
;MAESDGDACAHDVTFAGMCVQCHRIVSTAPDKAKAMQRPGFLTTAVDLQVSASLLSSLDADEQVRRASERKLVLVMDLDHTLVTADMRSMPSKMKIRKRPGVDDFLQVTRDTCEIYVYTQATGAYAQKVLEILDPDRRYFGDPPRIFHRENTPQGFKDLSQILPKDATSALIVDDREEVWPVVVRQSQLLKVVPYLPFEGDTRQHLDFEGKLTGATAADPSTASFPWSQSAGRLTQLSASRTGPCGREISN
;
A
#
# COMPACT_ATOMS: atom_id res chain seq x y z
N MET A 1 21.38 -47.90 6.33
CA MET A 1 20.24 -47.13 6.87
C MET A 1 19.89 -46.13 5.81
N ALA A 2 18.74 -46.29 5.14
CA ALA A 2 18.33 -45.40 4.07
C ALA A 2 17.77 -44.11 4.71
N GLU A 3 18.49 -43.00 4.56
CA GLU A 3 17.90 -41.67 4.72
C GLU A 3 16.86 -41.51 3.61
N SER A 4 15.60 -41.29 3.99
CA SER A 4 14.53 -41.07 3.02
C SER A 4 14.71 -39.69 2.38
N ASP A 5 15.33 -39.69 1.21
CA ASP A 5 15.28 -38.63 0.23
C ASP A 5 13.82 -38.25 -0.08
N GLY A 6 13.51 -36.95 -0.04
CA GLY A 6 12.69 -36.36 -1.11
C GLY A 6 11.22 -36.01 -0.87
N ASP A 7 10.57 -36.32 0.27
CA ASP A 7 9.14 -35.97 0.43
C ASP A 7 8.93 -34.58 1.04
N ALA A 8 8.41 -33.66 0.22
CA ALA A 8 7.93 -32.35 0.63
C ALA A 8 6.86 -32.49 1.73
N CYS A 9 6.99 -31.74 2.83
CA CYS A 9 6.01 -31.81 3.92
C CYS A 9 4.67 -31.17 3.53
N ALA A 10 3.56 -31.69 4.05
CA ALA A 10 2.21 -31.18 3.76
C ALA A 10 1.80 -29.95 4.58
N HIS A 11 2.71 -29.32 5.33
CA HIS A 11 2.41 -28.16 6.17
C HIS A 11 2.21 -26.88 5.37
N ASP A 12 1.52 -25.91 5.98
CA ASP A 12 1.02 -24.73 5.26
C ASP A 12 1.88 -23.48 5.40
N VAL A 13 2.92 -23.49 6.22
CA VAL A 13 3.73 -22.30 6.50
C VAL A 13 5.21 -22.64 6.35
N THR A 14 5.92 -21.81 5.59
CA THR A 14 7.37 -21.87 5.42
C THR A 14 8.01 -20.51 5.71
N PHE A 15 9.22 -20.55 6.26
CA PHE A 15 10.04 -19.38 6.50
C PHE A 15 11.45 -19.64 5.98
N ALA A 16 11.96 -18.78 5.10
CA ALA A 16 13.29 -18.89 4.48
C ALA A 16 13.55 -20.28 3.85
N GLY A 17 12.54 -20.84 3.18
CA GLY A 17 12.61 -22.16 2.54
C GLY A 17 12.52 -23.36 3.51
N MET A 18 12.29 -23.13 4.80
CA MET A 18 12.10 -24.18 5.80
C MET A 18 10.66 -24.24 6.29
N CYS A 19 10.14 -25.46 6.47
CA CYS A 19 8.86 -25.66 7.14
C CYS A 19 8.97 -25.27 8.63
N VAL A 20 8.11 -24.38 9.11
CA VAL A 20 8.12 -23.92 10.51
C VAL A 20 7.62 -24.98 11.50
N GLN A 21 6.98 -26.04 11.01
CA GLN A 21 6.40 -27.09 11.86
C GLN A 21 7.30 -28.32 11.97
N CYS A 22 7.92 -28.76 10.86
CA CYS A 22 8.76 -29.96 10.86
C CYS A 22 10.24 -29.71 10.54
N HIS A 23 10.63 -28.44 10.36
CA HIS A 23 12.00 -28.00 10.10
C HIS A 23 12.68 -28.61 8.87
N ARG A 24 11.90 -29.21 7.97
CA ARG A 24 12.41 -29.74 6.69
C ARG A 24 12.56 -28.60 5.70
N ILE A 25 13.62 -28.65 4.91
CA ILE A 25 13.81 -27.76 3.76
C ILE A 25 12.79 -28.15 2.70
N VAL A 26 12.02 -27.17 2.24
CA VAL A 26 11.05 -27.34 1.15
C VAL A 26 11.75 -26.86 -0.12
N SER A 27 11.95 -27.76 -1.08
CA SER A 27 12.52 -27.36 -2.38
C SER A 27 11.55 -26.39 -3.05
N THR A 28 12.05 -25.23 -3.49
CA THR A 28 11.28 -24.22 -4.22
C THR A 28 11.05 -24.62 -5.69
N ALA A 29 11.33 -25.88 -6.05
CA ALA A 29 11.01 -26.38 -7.38
C ALA A 29 9.49 -26.33 -7.55
N PRO A 30 8.98 -25.90 -8.71
CA PRO A 30 7.56 -25.72 -8.95
C PRO A 30 6.89 -27.08 -9.16
N ASP A 31 6.85 -27.91 -8.12
CA ASP A 31 5.83 -28.94 -8.04
C ASP A 31 4.50 -28.20 -7.94
N LYS A 32 3.76 -28.23 -9.06
CA LYS A 32 2.47 -27.56 -9.29
C LYS A 32 1.41 -27.84 -8.21
N ALA A 33 1.68 -28.75 -7.27
CA ALA A 33 0.76 -29.17 -6.22
C ALA A 33 0.69 -28.23 -5.01
N LYS A 34 1.68 -27.39 -4.73
CA LYS A 34 1.63 -26.44 -3.60
C LYS A 34 2.26 -25.08 -3.94
N ALA A 35 1.52 -24.24 -4.65
CA ALA A 35 1.91 -22.84 -4.87
C ALA A 35 1.97 -22.11 -3.51
N MET A 36 3.17 -21.97 -2.96
CA MET A 36 3.42 -21.18 -1.76
C MET A 36 3.44 -19.69 -2.14
N GLN A 37 2.76 -18.87 -1.35
CA GLN A 37 2.50 -17.47 -1.67
C GLN A 37 2.66 -16.61 -0.42
N ARG A 38 3.08 -15.36 -0.61
CA ARG A 38 3.24 -14.40 0.48
C ARG A 38 1.88 -13.84 0.92
N PRO A 39 1.55 -13.81 2.22
CA PRO A 39 0.38 -13.11 2.73
C PRO A 39 0.67 -11.61 2.88
N GLY A 40 0.65 -10.86 1.77
CA GLY A 40 1.04 -9.45 1.73
C GLY A 40 0.29 -8.51 2.66
N PHE A 41 -0.99 -8.79 2.91
CA PHE A 41 -1.80 -8.03 3.85
C PHE A 41 -1.31 -8.17 5.30
N LEU A 42 -0.60 -9.26 5.65
CA LEU A 42 0.01 -9.48 6.97
C LEU A 42 1.47 -9.02 7.04
N THR A 43 2.26 -9.31 6.01
CA THR A 43 3.70 -9.03 6.03
C THR A 43 4.28 -8.75 4.65
N THR A 44 5.31 -7.92 4.65
CA THR A 44 6.13 -7.60 3.47
C THR A 44 7.34 -8.53 3.35
N ALA A 45 7.66 -9.32 4.39
CA ALA A 45 8.77 -10.25 4.40
C ALA A 45 8.63 -11.29 3.28
N VAL A 46 9.68 -11.44 2.46
CA VAL A 46 9.71 -12.38 1.33
C VAL A 46 9.93 -13.83 1.77
N ASP A 47 10.49 -14.01 2.96
CA ASP A 47 10.87 -15.32 3.48
C ASP A 47 9.68 -16.08 4.05
N LEU A 48 8.60 -15.40 4.45
CA LEU A 48 7.38 -16.04 4.95
C LEU A 48 6.43 -16.34 3.79
N GLN A 49 6.12 -17.62 3.60
CA GLN A 49 5.15 -18.06 2.61
C GLN A 49 4.15 -19.02 3.23
N VAL A 50 2.94 -19.02 2.68
CA VAL A 50 1.84 -19.89 3.10
C VAL A 50 1.27 -20.66 1.93
N SER A 51 0.61 -21.78 2.20
CA SER A 51 -0.09 -22.54 1.16
C SER A 51 -1.27 -21.74 0.60
N ALA A 52 -1.63 -22.02 -0.65
CA ALA A 52 -2.76 -21.35 -1.30
C ALA A 52 -4.10 -21.52 -0.55
N SER A 53 -4.32 -22.66 0.12
CA SER A 53 -5.51 -22.91 0.93
C SER A 53 -5.52 -22.03 2.18
N LEU A 54 -4.42 -22.02 2.94
CA LEU A 54 -4.30 -21.18 4.13
C LEU A 54 -4.38 -19.69 3.78
N LEU A 55 -3.74 -19.26 2.69
CA LEU A 55 -3.83 -17.88 2.21
C LEU A 55 -5.26 -17.47 1.91
N SER A 56 -6.05 -18.36 1.29
CA SER A 56 -7.44 -18.07 0.94
C SER A 56 -8.30 -17.89 2.19
N SER A 57 -8.09 -18.72 3.22
CA SER A 57 -8.77 -18.57 4.51
C SER A 57 -8.37 -17.27 5.21
N LEU A 58 -7.07 -16.96 5.27
CA LEU A 58 -6.57 -15.74 5.91
C LEU A 58 -7.05 -14.47 5.19
N ASP A 59 -7.07 -14.46 3.86
CA ASP A 59 -7.57 -13.31 3.09
C ASP A 59 -9.07 -13.10 3.36
N ALA A 60 -9.87 -14.17 3.39
CA ALA A 60 -11.30 -14.08 3.67
C ALA A 60 -11.57 -13.49 5.07
N ASP A 61 -10.85 -13.95 6.09
CA ASP A 61 -10.96 -13.42 7.46
C ASP A 61 -10.61 -11.91 7.50
N GLU A 62 -9.57 -11.52 6.78
CA GLU A 62 -9.14 -10.13 6.69
C GLU A 62 -10.10 -9.23 5.92
N GLN A 63 -10.77 -9.75 4.87
CA GLN A 63 -11.86 -9.02 4.19
C GLN A 63 -13.04 -8.79 5.14
N VAL A 64 -13.43 -9.80 5.91
CA VAL A 64 -14.51 -9.69 6.90
C VAL A 64 -14.14 -8.66 7.97
N ARG A 65 -12.91 -8.70 8.47
CA ARG A 65 -12.41 -7.73 9.45
C ARG A 65 -12.47 -6.30 8.90
N ARG A 66 -11.88 -6.05 7.72
CA ARG A 66 -11.91 -4.73 7.06
C ARG A 66 -13.33 -4.23 6.85
N ALA A 67 -14.24 -5.09 6.38
CA ALA A 67 -15.64 -4.75 6.20
C ALA A 67 -16.33 -4.36 7.52
N SER A 68 -16.06 -5.11 8.61
CA SER A 68 -16.62 -4.83 9.94
C SER A 68 -16.12 -3.49 10.52
N GLU A 69 -14.86 -3.14 10.25
CA GLU A 69 -14.25 -1.87 10.64
C GLU A 69 -14.59 -0.73 9.66
N ARG A 70 -15.29 -1.03 8.56
CA ARG A 70 -15.61 -0.11 7.46
C ARG A 70 -14.36 0.55 6.87
N LYS A 71 -13.27 -0.20 6.77
CA LYS A 71 -12.00 0.26 6.21
C LYS A 71 -11.83 -0.18 4.77
N LEU A 72 -11.28 0.72 3.96
CA LEU A 72 -10.76 0.44 2.63
C LEU A 72 -9.26 0.13 2.69
N VAL A 73 -8.69 -0.32 1.58
CA VAL A 73 -7.24 -0.44 1.43
C VAL A 73 -6.74 0.74 0.60
N LEU A 74 -5.79 1.50 1.13
CA LEU A 74 -5.21 2.65 0.43
C LEU A 74 -3.75 2.35 0.09
N VAL A 75 -3.46 2.15 -1.20
CA VAL A 75 -2.12 1.87 -1.70
C VAL A 75 -1.51 3.16 -2.26
N MET A 76 -0.37 3.57 -1.73
CA MET A 76 0.23 4.87 -2.03
C MET A 76 1.65 4.72 -2.56
N ASP A 77 1.95 5.40 -3.65
CA ASP A 77 3.35 5.64 -4.05
C ASP A 77 4.01 6.69 -3.16
N LEU A 78 5.34 6.78 -3.19
CA LEU A 78 6.12 7.77 -2.45
C LEU A 78 6.59 8.92 -3.33
N ASP A 79 7.35 8.62 -4.38
CA ASP A 79 8.18 9.57 -5.11
C ASP A 79 7.33 10.39 -6.06
N HIS A 80 7.32 11.71 -5.87
CA HIS A 80 6.46 12.66 -6.58
C HIS A 80 4.97 12.46 -6.30
N THR A 81 4.61 11.53 -5.41
CA THR A 81 3.23 11.35 -4.94
C THR A 81 3.04 12.00 -3.57
N LEU A 82 3.81 11.61 -2.56
CA LEU A 82 3.73 12.12 -1.17
C LEU A 82 4.92 12.99 -0.80
N VAL A 83 6.09 12.68 -1.36
CA VAL A 83 7.34 13.36 -1.10
C VAL A 83 8.15 13.47 -2.38
N THR A 84 9.14 14.33 -2.38
CA THR A 84 10.13 14.40 -3.44
C THR A 84 11.52 14.53 -2.82
N ALA A 85 12.47 13.76 -3.33
CA ALA A 85 13.88 13.89 -2.99
C ALA A 85 14.59 14.79 -4.01
N ASP A 86 15.46 15.68 -3.53
CA ASP A 86 16.29 16.52 -4.41
C ASP A 86 17.40 15.69 -5.03
N MET A 87 17.26 15.31 -6.30
CA MET A 87 18.26 14.49 -7.00
C MET A 87 19.62 15.17 -7.14
N ARG A 88 19.71 16.50 -6.94
CA ARG A 88 20.98 17.24 -6.96
C ARG A 88 21.73 17.15 -5.63
N SER A 89 21.05 16.69 -4.58
CA SER A 89 21.69 16.53 -3.27
C SER A 89 22.58 15.29 -3.25
N MET A 90 23.72 15.39 -2.56
CA MET A 90 24.63 14.25 -2.37
C MET A 90 23.88 13.13 -1.63
N PRO A 91 24.16 11.84 -1.90
CA PRO A 91 23.46 10.72 -1.24
C PRO A 91 23.50 10.76 0.30
N SER A 92 24.56 11.33 0.86
CA SER A 92 24.74 11.52 2.31
C SER A 92 23.97 12.70 2.90
N LYS A 93 23.39 13.58 2.07
CA LYS A 93 22.60 14.76 2.45
C LYS A 93 21.31 14.84 1.62
N MET A 94 20.64 13.69 1.44
CA MET A 94 19.41 13.61 0.67
C MET A 94 18.35 14.54 1.26
N LYS A 95 17.97 15.59 0.52
CA LYS A 95 16.96 16.56 0.94
C LYS A 95 15.60 16.09 0.47
N ILE A 96 14.68 15.84 1.40
CA ILE A 96 13.30 15.45 1.09
C ILE A 96 12.35 16.61 1.38
N ARG A 97 11.41 16.88 0.47
CA ARG A 97 10.28 17.78 0.69
C ARG A 97 8.99 16.95 0.73
N LYS A 98 8.19 17.17 1.77
CA LYS A 98 6.83 16.62 1.87
C LYS A 98 5.88 17.39 0.96
N ARG A 99 4.90 16.71 0.38
CA ARG A 99 3.80 17.35 -0.34
C ARG A 99 2.95 18.14 0.66
N PRO A 100 2.61 19.41 0.38
CA PRO A 100 1.75 20.19 1.26
C PRO A 100 0.44 19.44 1.56
N GLY A 101 0.06 19.39 2.83
CA GLY A 101 -1.14 18.69 3.30
C GLY A 101 -1.00 17.17 3.47
N VAL A 102 0.17 16.55 3.23
CA VAL A 102 0.34 15.10 3.38
C VAL A 102 0.07 14.60 4.79
N ASP A 103 0.42 15.39 5.81
CA ASP A 103 0.19 15.03 7.22
C ASP A 103 -1.30 14.99 7.54
N ASP A 104 -2.03 16.03 7.14
CA ASP A 104 -3.49 16.09 7.31
C ASP A 104 -4.18 14.97 6.52
N PHE A 105 -3.70 14.67 5.31
CA PHE A 105 -4.20 13.58 4.49
C PHE A 105 -4.01 12.21 5.17
N LEU A 106 -2.81 11.91 5.68
CA LEU A 106 -2.53 10.67 6.41
C LEU A 106 -3.38 10.58 7.69
N GLN A 107 -3.50 11.69 8.41
CA GLN A 107 -4.27 11.78 9.64
C GLN A 107 -5.77 11.52 9.41
N VAL A 108 -6.35 12.03 8.32
CA VAL A 108 -7.77 11.80 7.98
C VAL A 108 -7.99 10.39 7.44
N THR A 109 -7.08 9.87 6.61
CA THR A 109 -7.26 8.57 5.94
C THR A 109 -7.05 7.38 6.86
N ARG A 110 -6.23 7.50 7.92
CA ARG A 110 -5.94 6.38 8.83
C ARG A 110 -7.19 5.76 9.50
N ASP A 111 -8.24 6.56 9.69
CA ASP A 111 -9.45 6.13 10.40
C ASP A 111 -10.38 5.32 9.47
N THR A 112 -10.27 5.52 8.15
CA THR A 112 -11.11 4.89 7.12
C THR A 112 -10.34 3.93 6.20
N CYS A 113 -9.01 3.88 6.30
CA CYS A 113 -8.16 3.12 5.40
C CYS A 113 -7.05 2.37 6.14
N GLU A 114 -6.76 1.16 5.68
CA GLU A 114 -5.49 0.49 5.93
C GLU A 114 -4.49 0.92 4.87
N ILE A 115 -3.46 1.66 5.29
CA ILE A 115 -2.53 2.32 4.37
C ILE A 115 -1.34 1.40 4.08
N TYR A 116 -1.06 1.19 2.80
CA TYR A 116 0.07 0.43 2.27
C TYR A 116 0.91 1.33 1.39
N VAL A 117 2.23 1.23 1.52
CA VAL A 117 3.15 1.93 0.62
C VAL A 117 3.60 0.95 -0.44
N TYR A 118 3.44 1.30 -1.72
CA TYR A 118 4.00 0.54 -2.83
C TYR A 118 4.81 1.48 -3.71
N THR A 119 6.13 1.43 -3.57
CA THR A 119 7.10 2.25 -4.30
C THR A 119 8.00 1.40 -5.19
N GLN A 120 8.52 1.98 -6.27
CA GLN A 120 9.63 1.37 -7.03
C GLN A 120 11.02 1.77 -6.48
N ALA A 121 11.09 2.49 -5.36
CA ALA A 121 12.36 2.85 -4.71
C ALA A 121 13.02 1.67 -4.01
N THR A 122 14.28 1.88 -3.58
CA THR A 122 15.00 0.90 -2.76
C THR A 122 14.42 0.86 -1.34
N GLY A 123 14.53 -0.29 -0.67
CA GLY A 123 14.04 -0.46 0.70
C GLY A 123 14.67 0.53 1.67
N ALA A 124 15.97 0.78 1.56
CA ALA A 124 16.69 1.73 2.40
C ALA A 124 16.20 3.19 2.21
N TYR A 125 15.86 3.58 0.98
CA TYR A 125 15.27 4.89 0.72
C TYR A 125 13.87 4.98 1.32
N ALA A 126 13.04 3.97 1.04
CA ALA A 126 11.65 3.97 1.42
C ALA A 126 11.49 3.96 2.96
N GLN A 127 12.34 3.22 3.68
CA GLN A 127 12.40 3.29 5.15
C GLN A 127 12.72 4.70 5.67
N LYS A 128 13.73 5.38 5.11
CA LYS A 128 14.06 6.77 5.49
C LYS A 128 12.92 7.75 5.22
N VAL A 129 12.19 7.57 4.11
CA VAL A 129 11.01 8.38 3.81
C VAL A 129 9.91 8.15 4.84
N LEU A 130 9.68 6.89 5.23
CA LEU A 130 8.69 6.56 6.25
C LEU A 130 9.04 7.13 7.62
N GLU A 131 10.32 7.17 8.01
CA GLU A 131 10.76 7.84 9.24
C GLU A 131 10.44 9.35 9.24
N ILE A 132 10.39 9.98 8.08
CA ILE A 132 10.03 11.41 7.91
C ILE A 132 8.51 11.61 7.87
N LEU A 133 7.77 10.68 7.26
CA LEU A 133 6.31 10.75 7.13
C LEU A 133 5.58 10.32 8.40
N ASP A 134 6.09 9.29 9.07
CA ASP A 134 5.45 8.60 10.18
C ASP A 134 6.45 8.24 11.29
N PRO A 135 7.08 9.25 11.92
CA PRO A 135 8.07 9.03 12.98
C PRO A 135 7.50 8.26 14.18
N ASP A 136 6.18 8.35 14.40
CA ASP A 136 5.45 7.74 15.51
C ASP A 136 4.77 6.41 15.15
N ARG A 137 4.96 5.89 13.92
CA ARG A 137 4.37 4.62 13.42
C ARG A 137 2.84 4.52 13.53
N ARG A 138 2.13 5.59 13.20
CA ARG A 138 0.67 5.70 13.31
C ARG A 138 -0.09 5.29 12.05
N TYR A 139 0.54 5.36 10.88
CA TYR A 139 -0.16 5.30 9.60
C TYR A 139 0.10 3.98 8.85
N PHE A 140 1.35 3.53 8.80
CA PHE A 140 1.75 2.44 7.92
C PHE A 140 1.78 1.06 8.60
N GLY A 141 1.37 0.96 9.87
CA GLY A 141 1.42 -0.28 10.65
C GLY A 141 2.76 -0.51 11.35
N ASP A 142 2.81 -1.57 12.16
CA ASP A 142 4.01 -1.98 12.90
C ASP A 142 4.18 -3.51 12.85
N PRO A 143 5.14 -4.04 12.06
CA PRO A 143 6.07 -3.31 11.19
C PRO A 143 5.38 -2.62 10.01
N PRO A 144 6.03 -1.62 9.36
CA PRO A 144 5.42 -0.91 8.25
C PRO A 144 5.06 -1.78 7.05
N ARG A 145 3.87 -1.55 6.48
CA ARG A 145 3.33 -2.21 5.28
C ARG A 145 3.90 -1.58 4.00
N ILE A 146 5.19 -1.81 3.78
CA ILE A 146 6.01 -1.26 2.70
C ILE A 146 6.42 -2.30 1.64
N PHE A 147 5.95 -2.08 0.42
CA PHE A 147 6.27 -2.81 -0.79
C PHE A 147 7.24 -1.95 -1.62
N HIS A 148 8.45 -2.45 -1.85
CA HIS A 148 9.55 -1.74 -2.49
C HIS A 148 10.28 -2.66 -3.47
N ARG A 149 11.24 -2.10 -4.24
CA ARG A 149 11.89 -2.77 -5.38
C ARG A 149 12.44 -4.15 -5.07
N GLU A 150 13.07 -4.32 -3.92
CA GLU A 150 13.72 -5.57 -3.52
C GLU A 150 12.75 -6.62 -2.98
N ASN A 151 11.54 -6.24 -2.55
CA ASN A 151 10.55 -7.18 -1.98
C ASN A 151 9.30 -7.37 -2.85
N THR A 152 9.31 -6.87 -4.08
CA THR A 152 8.24 -7.09 -5.07
C THR A 152 8.80 -7.57 -6.41
N PRO A 153 8.00 -8.26 -7.23
CA PRO A 153 8.39 -8.58 -8.60
C PRO A 153 8.78 -7.34 -9.40
N GLN A 154 9.71 -7.49 -10.34
CA GLN A 154 10.07 -6.43 -11.27
C GLN A 154 8.96 -6.22 -12.30
N GLY A 155 8.79 -4.97 -12.76
CA GLY A 155 7.82 -4.61 -13.78
C GLY A 155 6.65 -3.80 -13.21
N PHE A 156 5.43 -4.14 -13.60
CA PHE A 156 4.24 -3.46 -13.10
C PHE A 156 4.05 -3.72 -11.60
N LYS A 157 3.53 -2.72 -10.89
CA LYS A 157 2.99 -2.90 -9.55
C LYS A 157 1.77 -3.82 -9.64
N ASP A 158 1.72 -4.80 -8.75
CA ASP A 158 0.67 -5.82 -8.75
C ASP A 158 -0.05 -5.85 -7.40
N LEU A 159 -1.34 -5.52 -7.41
CA LEU A 159 -2.16 -5.54 -6.20
C LEU A 159 -2.24 -6.93 -5.57
N SER A 160 -2.02 -8.01 -6.34
CA SER A 160 -2.00 -9.38 -5.79
C SER A 160 -0.88 -9.58 -4.76
N GLN A 161 0.15 -8.72 -4.79
CA GLN A 161 1.22 -8.72 -3.79
C GLN A 161 0.72 -8.31 -2.40
N ILE A 162 -0.37 -7.54 -2.32
CA ILE A 162 -1.00 -7.06 -1.08
C ILE A 162 -2.28 -7.87 -0.82
N LEU A 163 -3.16 -7.92 -1.81
CA LEU A 163 -4.49 -8.51 -1.78
C LEU A 163 -4.59 -9.62 -2.85
N PRO A 164 -4.17 -10.86 -2.53
CA PRO A 164 -3.99 -11.92 -3.52
C PRO A 164 -5.30 -12.50 -4.09
N LYS A 165 -6.44 -12.32 -3.41
CA LYS A 165 -7.73 -12.90 -3.83
C LYS A 165 -8.73 -11.85 -4.29
N ASP A 166 -8.97 -10.84 -3.44
CA ASP A 166 -9.91 -9.77 -3.74
C ASP A 166 -9.31 -8.41 -3.42
N ALA A 167 -9.05 -7.64 -4.47
CA ALA A 167 -8.50 -6.29 -4.40
C ALA A 167 -9.56 -5.20 -4.62
N THR A 168 -10.86 -5.53 -4.71
CA THR A 168 -11.92 -4.57 -5.07
C THR A 168 -12.07 -3.40 -4.08
N SER A 169 -11.69 -3.60 -2.82
CA SER A 169 -11.69 -2.57 -1.77
C SER A 169 -10.46 -1.66 -1.79
N ALA A 170 -9.53 -1.86 -2.73
CA ALA A 170 -8.31 -1.07 -2.84
C ALA A 170 -8.49 0.19 -3.71
N LEU A 171 -7.94 1.30 -3.20
CA LEU A 171 -7.76 2.56 -3.90
C LEU A 171 -6.26 2.83 -4.03
N ILE A 172 -5.81 3.25 -5.21
CA ILE A 172 -4.41 3.55 -5.47
C ILE A 172 -4.23 5.06 -5.66
N VAL A 173 -3.21 5.63 -5.03
CA VAL A 173 -2.76 7.01 -5.25
C VAL A 173 -1.31 6.95 -5.75
N ASP A 174 -1.12 7.32 -7.01
CA ASP A 174 0.17 7.24 -7.71
C ASP A 174 0.21 8.32 -8.80
N ASP A 175 1.34 8.98 -9.00
CA ASP A 175 1.52 9.96 -10.05
C ASP A 175 1.80 9.32 -11.42
N ARG A 176 2.19 8.04 -11.43
CA ARG A 176 2.53 7.28 -12.63
C ARG A 176 1.47 6.22 -12.89
N GLU A 177 0.72 6.37 -13.97
CA GLU A 177 -0.24 5.33 -14.35
C GLU A 177 0.43 4.16 -15.04
N GLU A 178 1.51 4.41 -15.78
CA GLU A 178 2.18 3.43 -16.62
C GLU A 178 2.82 2.29 -15.83
N VAL A 179 2.98 2.43 -14.51
CA VAL A 179 3.50 1.38 -13.62
C VAL A 179 2.43 0.40 -13.15
N TRP A 180 1.15 0.64 -13.46
CA TRP A 180 0.03 -0.24 -13.09
C TRP A 180 -0.51 -1.00 -14.31
N PRO A 181 -1.15 -2.16 -14.17
CA PRO A 181 -1.88 -2.81 -15.26
C PRO A 181 -3.06 -1.97 -15.76
N VAL A 182 -3.37 -2.02 -17.05
CA VAL A 182 -4.43 -1.20 -17.68
C VAL A 182 -5.78 -1.33 -16.96
N VAL A 183 -6.18 -2.54 -16.58
CA VAL A 183 -7.44 -2.81 -15.88
C VAL A 183 -7.52 -2.12 -14.51
N VAL A 184 -6.39 -2.02 -13.80
CA VAL A 184 -6.29 -1.35 -12.49
C VAL A 184 -6.33 0.16 -12.67
N ARG A 185 -5.65 0.70 -13.70
CA ARG A 185 -5.65 2.14 -14.01
C ARG A 185 -7.06 2.70 -14.20
N GLN A 186 -7.93 1.93 -14.86
CA GLN A 186 -9.27 2.37 -15.22
C GLN A 186 -10.30 2.26 -14.10
N SER A 187 -9.97 1.55 -13.01
CA SER A 187 -10.95 1.19 -11.97
C SER A 187 -10.56 1.63 -10.57
N GLN A 188 -9.26 1.64 -10.23
CA GLN A 188 -8.79 1.81 -8.85
C GLN A 188 -7.74 2.92 -8.68
N LEU A 189 -7.14 3.39 -9.78
CA LEU A 189 -6.09 4.41 -9.73
C LEU A 189 -6.66 5.83 -9.72
N LEU A 190 -6.38 6.55 -8.64
CA LEU A 190 -6.45 8.00 -8.58
C LEU A 190 -5.09 8.57 -8.96
N LYS A 191 -4.91 8.85 -10.26
CA LYS A 191 -3.71 9.48 -10.76
C LYS A 191 -3.59 10.89 -10.17
N VAL A 192 -2.46 11.21 -9.55
CA VAL A 192 -2.19 12.55 -9.00
C VAL A 192 -1.19 13.31 -9.85
N VAL A 193 -1.28 14.64 -9.83
CA VAL A 193 -0.24 15.48 -10.43
C VAL A 193 1.08 15.21 -9.71
N PRO A 194 2.20 14.96 -10.44
CA PRO A 194 3.50 14.76 -9.82
C PRO A 194 3.91 15.99 -9.03
N TYR A 195 4.34 15.78 -7.78
CA TYR A 195 4.84 16.82 -6.89
C TYR A 195 6.31 17.10 -7.20
N LEU A 196 6.61 18.24 -7.80
CA LEU A 196 7.96 18.58 -8.29
C LEU A 196 8.45 19.91 -7.69
N PRO A 197 8.75 19.97 -6.38
CA PRO A 197 9.09 21.22 -5.68
C PRO A 197 10.54 21.70 -5.90
N PHE A 198 11.37 20.95 -6.62
CA PHE A 198 12.76 21.29 -6.90
C PHE A 198 12.94 21.55 -8.40
N GLU A 199 13.66 22.62 -8.75
CA GLU A 199 14.05 22.92 -10.13
C GLU A 199 14.91 21.83 -10.77
N GLY A 200 14.78 21.66 -12.09
CA GLY A 200 15.62 20.76 -12.87
C GLY A 200 15.20 19.29 -12.82
N ASP A 201 14.02 18.99 -12.27
CA ASP A 201 13.41 17.67 -12.42
C ASP A 201 12.95 17.48 -13.88
N THR A 202 13.39 16.39 -14.50
CA THR A 202 13.13 16.10 -15.92
C THR A 202 11.63 15.92 -16.23
N ARG A 203 10.81 15.69 -15.21
CA ARG A 203 9.36 15.52 -15.34
C ARG A 203 8.58 16.83 -15.28
N GLN A 204 9.24 17.98 -15.05
CA GLN A 204 8.59 19.30 -15.02
C GLN A 204 7.92 19.68 -16.34
N HIS A 205 8.33 19.07 -17.43
CA HIS A 205 7.77 19.31 -18.76
C HIS A 205 6.77 18.23 -19.18
N LEU A 206 6.31 17.37 -18.28
CA LEU A 206 5.30 16.37 -18.59
C LEU A 206 3.91 16.89 -18.18
N ASP A 207 2.92 16.71 -19.05
CA ASP A 207 1.51 16.91 -18.70
C ASP A 207 1.03 15.82 -17.75
N PHE A 208 -0.23 15.93 -17.33
CA PHE A 208 -0.86 14.95 -16.47
C PHE A 208 -0.89 13.54 -17.09
N GLU A 209 -0.85 13.39 -18.41
CA GLU A 209 -0.79 12.09 -19.11
C GLU A 209 0.65 11.57 -19.26
N GLY A 210 1.67 12.33 -18.83
CA GLY A 210 3.08 11.96 -18.99
C GLY A 210 3.64 12.28 -20.38
N LYS A 211 2.98 13.14 -21.16
CA LYS A 211 3.46 13.64 -22.46
C LYS A 211 4.19 14.96 -22.30
N LEU A 212 5.21 15.20 -23.11
CA LEU A 212 5.95 16.47 -23.06
C LEU A 212 5.03 17.65 -23.44
N THR A 213 4.77 18.55 -22.49
CA THR A 213 4.18 19.85 -22.78
C THR A 213 5.23 20.73 -23.43
N GLY A 214 4.99 21.16 -24.67
CA GLY A 214 5.72 22.29 -25.24
C GLY A 214 5.60 23.48 -24.29
N ALA A 215 6.73 24.10 -23.95
CA ALA A 215 6.86 25.12 -22.92
C ALA A 215 5.78 26.22 -23.00
N THR A 216 4.71 26.09 -22.20
CA THR A 216 3.83 27.16 -21.68
C THR A 216 2.80 26.53 -20.73
N ALA A 217 3.14 26.35 -19.45
CA ALA A 217 2.16 26.07 -18.42
C ALA A 217 2.44 26.97 -17.21
N ALA A 218 1.43 27.73 -16.81
CA ALA A 218 1.49 28.72 -15.73
C ALA A 218 1.75 28.09 -14.36
N ASP A 219 2.35 28.89 -13.47
CA ASP A 219 2.79 28.52 -12.13
C ASP A 219 1.65 27.97 -11.24
N PRO A 220 1.73 26.69 -10.80
CA PRO A 220 0.73 26.07 -9.94
C PRO A 220 0.72 26.61 -8.48
N SER A 221 1.62 27.53 -8.11
CA SER A 221 1.63 28.19 -6.80
C SER A 221 0.40 29.06 -6.52
N THR A 222 -0.43 29.33 -7.53
CA THR A 222 -1.65 30.16 -7.44
C THR A 222 -2.95 29.37 -7.24
N ALA A 223 -2.91 28.04 -7.21
CA ALA A 223 -4.10 27.23 -7.01
C ALA A 223 -4.54 27.22 -5.53
N SER A 224 -5.56 28.02 -5.19
CA SER A 224 -6.25 27.92 -3.90
C SER A 224 -7.04 26.61 -3.83
N PHE A 225 -6.60 25.66 -3.00
CA PHE A 225 -7.30 24.39 -2.82
C PHE A 225 -8.51 24.53 -1.86
N PRO A 226 -9.72 24.03 -2.19
CA PRO A 226 -10.94 24.28 -1.41
C PRO A 226 -11.13 23.39 -0.16
N TRP A 227 -10.11 22.61 0.26
CA TRP A 227 -10.30 21.58 1.29
C TRP A 227 -10.62 22.13 2.69
N SER A 228 -10.50 23.45 2.91
CA SER A 228 -10.87 24.09 4.18
C SER A 228 -12.38 24.13 4.47
N GLN A 229 -13.25 23.81 3.49
CA GLN A 229 -14.72 23.88 3.69
C GLN A 229 -15.41 22.52 3.90
N SER A 230 -14.72 21.40 3.71
CA SER A 230 -15.35 20.06 3.77
C SER A 230 -15.21 19.36 5.12
N ALA A 231 -14.31 19.82 6.00
CA ALA A 231 -14.10 19.26 7.33
C ALA A 231 -15.33 19.43 8.27
N GLY A 232 -16.24 20.35 7.96
CA GLY A 232 -17.43 20.64 8.79
C GLY A 232 -18.64 19.73 8.56
N ARG A 233 -18.63 18.81 7.58
CA ARG A 233 -19.83 18.05 7.18
C ARG A 233 -19.85 16.58 7.60
N LEU A 234 -18.78 16.06 8.19
CA LEU A 234 -18.71 14.68 8.72
C LEU A 234 -19.04 14.57 10.22
N THR A 235 -19.13 15.68 10.95
CA THR A 235 -19.48 15.68 12.39
C THR A 235 -20.99 15.72 12.67
N GLN A 236 -21.85 15.82 11.66
CA GLN A 236 -23.32 15.90 11.85
C GLN A 236 -24.09 14.59 11.60
N LEU A 237 -23.43 13.49 11.22
CA LEU A 237 -24.08 12.19 10.99
C LEU A 237 -24.03 11.23 12.19
N SER A 238 -23.53 11.66 13.35
CA SER A 238 -23.51 10.86 14.59
C SER A 238 -24.69 11.12 15.54
N ALA A 239 -25.60 12.03 15.22
CA ALA A 239 -26.71 12.44 16.10
C ALA A 239 -28.10 12.07 15.53
N SER A 240 -28.35 10.79 15.29
CA SER A 240 -29.72 10.27 15.17
C SER A 240 -29.79 8.77 15.48
N ARG A 241 -29.46 8.40 16.72
CA ARG A 241 -29.87 7.11 17.30
C ARG A 241 -31.04 7.33 18.24
N THR A 242 -32.26 7.15 17.74
CA THR A 242 -33.39 6.67 18.55
C THR A 242 -34.19 5.68 17.70
N GLY A 243 -33.96 4.40 17.93
CA GLY A 243 -34.89 3.33 17.56
C GLY A 243 -35.66 2.92 18.83
N PRO A 244 -36.98 2.72 18.79
CA PRO A 244 -37.73 2.28 19.96
C PRO A 244 -37.65 0.75 20.07
N CYS A 245 -36.96 0.26 21.09
CA CYS A 245 -37.11 -1.11 21.58
C CYS A 245 -37.32 -1.04 23.09
N GLY A 246 -38.55 -1.33 23.53
CA GLY A 246 -38.93 -1.37 24.94
C GLY A 246 -40.39 -1.73 25.06
N ARG A 247 -40.67 -3.04 25.18
CA ARG A 247 -41.94 -3.56 25.69
C ARG A 247 -41.94 -3.33 27.20
N GLU A 248 -42.93 -2.61 27.71
CA GLU A 248 -43.24 -2.60 29.14
C GLU A 248 -44.31 -3.65 29.43
N ILE A 249 -44.02 -4.46 30.45
CA ILE A 249 -44.97 -5.34 31.14
C ILE A 249 -45.29 -4.64 32.45
N SER A 250 -46.57 -4.39 32.75
CA SER A 250 -47.19 -4.67 34.07
C SER A 250 -48.67 -4.24 34.12
N ASN A 251 -49.47 -5.15 34.68
CA ASN A 251 -50.87 -5.10 35.17
C ASN A 251 -51.88 -4.09 34.60
#